data_AF-A0A2S7NRI9-F1
#
_entry.id   AF-A0A2S7NRI9-F1
#
_cell.length_a   1.000
_cell.length_b   1.000
_cell.length_c   1.000
_cell.angle_alpha   90.00
_cell.angle_beta   90.00
_cell.angle_gamma   90.00
#
_symmetry.space_group_name_H-M   'P 1'
#
loop_
_entity.id
_entity.type
_entity.pdbx_description
1 polymer ?
#
loop_
_entity_poly.entity_id
_entity_poly.type
_entity_poly.pdbx_seq_one_letter_code
_entity_poly.pdbx_strand_id
1 'polypeptide(L)'
;MPLVELAPGTSDWHDVKHAALILWKASQISDVTALQNDLRGHYMNSASTVIDIYTGINQRRKALLVHNHETILIAFQGSADDEIYLNLWTDGKGANWWNLPYPVYESGNRVHSFYLDMWNGMKTAVFSALGDAIATMRNHNMVPKKVTIAGYSMGGGVSTLAFTDIIEHIRHIYGSQSSSPQDWASDSTLGSLIQHLTFASRGAGDQGYLTLLNELYERRDFVLRTIFHAGEVIVISCRTRLLISLELDLVRWVMGFMDTIKLRSGWLSMDWIK
;
A
#
# COMPACT_ATOMS: atom_id res chain seq x y z
N MET A 1 -11.29 -4.62 -17.52
CA MET A 1 -11.90 -3.65 -16.58
C MET A 1 -11.80 -2.26 -17.17
N PRO A 2 -12.87 -1.45 -17.18
CA PRO A 2 -12.78 -0.04 -17.50
C PRO A 2 -12.11 0.72 -16.35
N LEU A 3 -11.27 1.69 -16.70
CA LEU A 3 -10.66 2.64 -15.76
C LEU A 3 -11.75 3.57 -15.19
N VAL A 4 -11.55 4.07 -13.96
CA VAL A 4 -12.54 4.89 -13.24
C VAL A 4 -11.90 6.17 -12.71
N GLU A 5 -12.56 7.28 -12.99
CA GLU A 5 -12.13 8.63 -12.66
C GLU A 5 -12.14 8.91 -11.13
N LEU A 6 -11.16 9.70 -10.66
CA LEU A 6 -11.24 10.37 -9.37
C LEU A 6 -12.17 11.58 -9.50
N ALA A 7 -13.23 11.65 -8.70
CA ALA A 7 -14.08 12.83 -8.72
C ALA A 7 -13.23 14.10 -8.40
N PRO A 8 -13.33 15.16 -9.24
CA PRO A 8 -12.65 16.42 -9.00
C PRO A 8 -13.09 17.00 -7.64
N GLY A 9 -12.11 17.35 -6.80
CA GLY A 9 -12.39 17.98 -5.49
C GLY A 9 -12.72 17.03 -4.34
N THR A 10 -12.41 15.73 -4.45
CA THR A 10 -12.69 14.76 -3.38
C THR A 10 -11.77 14.87 -2.16
N SER A 11 -12.35 14.63 -0.99
CA SER A 11 -11.66 14.34 0.27
C SER A 11 -10.54 13.30 0.13
N ASP A 12 -10.69 12.37 -0.81
CA ASP A 12 -9.80 11.23 -1.02
C ASP A 12 -8.40 11.64 -1.50
N TRP A 13 -8.25 12.82 -2.11
CA TRP A 13 -6.92 13.35 -2.46
C TRP A 13 -6.07 13.65 -1.24
N HIS A 14 -6.70 13.97 -0.11
CA HIS A 14 -5.99 14.12 1.15
C HIS A 14 -5.31 12.80 1.54
N ASP A 15 -6.03 11.68 1.47
CA ASP A 15 -5.52 10.36 1.84
C ASP A 15 -4.41 9.89 0.88
N VAL A 16 -4.56 10.15 -0.42
CA VAL A 16 -3.52 9.86 -1.42
C VAL A 16 -2.24 10.66 -1.15
N LYS A 17 -2.36 11.98 -0.94
CA LYS A 17 -1.21 12.83 -0.58
C LYS A 17 -0.59 12.39 0.73
N HIS A 18 -1.42 12.00 1.70
CA HIS A 18 -0.97 11.55 3.00
C HIS A 18 -0.11 10.30 2.91
N ALA A 19 -0.62 9.27 2.24
CA ALA A 19 0.09 8.01 2.03
C ALA A 19 1.38 8.20 1.21
N ALA A 20 1.32 8.99 0.13
CA ALA A 20 2.50 9.28 -0.70
C ALA A 20 3.59 9.99 0.12
N LEU A 21 3.24 11.05 0.85
CA LEU A 21 4.18 11.82 1.67
C LEU A 21 4.85 10.94 2.72
N ILE A 22 4.09 10.08 3.40
CA ILE A 22 4.65 9.15 4.39
C ILE A 22 5.61 8.15 3.74
N LEU A 23 5.24 7.54 2.61
CA LEU A 23 6.11 6.63 1.87
C LEU A 23 7.43 7.30 1.44
N TRP A 24 7.38 8.57 1.04
CA TRP A 24 8.59 9.32 0.68
C TRP A 24 9.43 9.71 1.88
N LYS A 25 8.85 10.29 2.94
CA LYS A 25 9.62 10.65 4.14
C LYS A 25 10.27 9.44 4.76
N ALA A 26 9.58 8.32 4.78
CA ALA A 26 10.12 7.07 5.30
C ALA A 26 11.20 6.44 4.41
N SER A 27 11.33 6.85 3.14
CA SER A 27 12.48 6.46 2.29
C SER A 27 13.70 7.34 2.52
N GLN A 28 13.53 8.56 3.04
CA GLN A 28 14.61 9.51 3.31
C GLN A 28 15.12 9.45 4.76
N ILE A 29 14.24 9.14 5.71
CA ILE A 29 14.53 9.21 7.14
C ILE A 29 14.44 7.80 7.72
N SER A 30 15.59 7.14 7.90
CA SER A 30 15.66 5.78 8.44
C SER A 30 15.24 5.70 9.91
N ASP A 31 15.68 6.65 10.74
CA ASP A 31 15.34 6.70 12.17
C ASP A 31 13.86 7.00 12.40
N VAL A 32 13.17 6.12 13.12
CA VAL A 32 11.72 6.22 13.36
C VAL A 32 11.35 7.45 14.19
N THR A 33 12.20 7.85 15.13
CA THR A 33 11.93 9.00 16.00
C THR A 33 12.03 10.30 15.21
N ALA A 34 13.07 10.43 14.37
CA ALA A 34 13.24 11.53 13.44
C ALA A 34 12.10 11.59 12.42
N LEU A 35 11.70 10.44 11.86
CA LEU A 35 10.57 10.35 10.94
C LEU A 35 9.28 10.81 11.62
N GLN A 36 9.00 10.34 12.82
CA GLN A 36 7.82 10.74 13.58
C GLN A 36 7.81 12.25 13.87
N ASN A 37 8.96 12.82 14.24
CA ASN A 37 9.08 14.26 14.47
C ASN A 37 8.90 15.08 13.19
N ASP A 38 9.45 14.63 12.06
CA ASP A 38 9.25 15.26 10.75
C ASP A 38 7.78 15.22 10.33
N LEU A 39 7.12 14.07 10.48
CA LEU A 39 5.70 13.91 10.17
C LEU A 39 4.81 14.79 11.07
N ARG A 40 5.14 14.93 12.36
CA ARG A 40 4.46 15.86 13.27
C ARG A 40 4.62 17.34 12.88
N GLY A 41 5.75 17.69 12.25
CA GLY A 41 5.96 19.05 11.72
C GLY A 41 5.14 19.35 10.46
N HIS A 42 4.82 18.31 9.68
CA HIS A 42 4.06 18.42 8.43
C HIS A 42 2.54 18.29 8.62
N TYR A 43 2.09 17.53 9.61
CA TYR A 43 0.68 17.33 9.91
C TYR A 43 0.34 17.95 11.26
N MET A 44 -0.75 18.72 11.33
CA MET A 44 -1.21 19.40 12.55
C MET A 44 -1.71 18.47 13.68
N ASN A 45 -1.23 17.22 13.75
CA ASN A 45 -1.61 16.29 14.81
C ASN A 45 -0.38 15.72 15.50
N SER A 46 -0.10 16.23 16.70
CA SER A 46 1.00 15.81 17.57
C SER A 46 0.90 14.36 18.05
N ALA A 47 -0.27 13.73 17.86
CA ALA A 47 -0.59 12.37 18.33
C ALA A 47 -0.24 11.26 17.32
N SER A 48 0.41 11.57 16.20
CA SER A 48 0.86 10.53 15.27
C SER A 48 1.95 9.67 15.91
N THR A 49 1.70 8.36 15.97
CA THR A 49 2.68 7.33 16.33
C THR A 49 3.13 6.62 15.06
N VAL A 50 4.43 6.37 14.94
CA VAL A 50 5.04 5.62 13.83
C VAL A 50 5.68 4.36 14.39
N ILE A 51 5.32 3.22 13.81
CA ILE A 51 5.86 1.90 14.18
C ILE A 51 6.59 1.33 12.96
N ASP A 52 7.87 1.05 13.11
CA ASP A 52 8.68 0.42 12.07
C ASP A 52 8.42 -1.08 12.00
N ILE A 53 8.33 -1.61 10.79
CA ILE A 53 8.11 -3.02 10.53
C ILE A 53 9.16 -3.54 9.56
N TYR A 54 9.78 -4.65 9.95
CA TYR A 54 10.89 -5.29 9.26
C TYR A 54 10.46 -6.68 8.81
N THR A 55 10.97 -7.13 7.66
CA THR A 55 10.68 -8.48 7.13
C THR A 55 11.31 -9.59 7.95
N GLY A 56 12.29 -9.28 8.80
CA GLY A 56 13.18 -10.28 9.41
C GLY A 56 14.17 -10.92 8.42
N ILE A 57 13.93 -10.77 7.11
CA ILE A 57 14.81 -11.20 6.02
C ILE A 57 15.94 -10.20 5.82
N ASN A 58 15.65 -8.91 5.98
CA ASN A 58 16.66 -7.86 5.99
C ASN A 58 16.48 -6.91 7.18
N GLN A 59 17.56 -6.20 7.52
CA GLN A 59 17.61 -5.25 8.64
C GLN A 59 17.04 -3.88 8.28
N ARG A 60 16.50 -3.70 7.07
CA ARG A 60 15.92 -2.43 6.61
C ARG A 60 14.42 -2.46 6.85
N ARG A 61 13.87 -1.31 7.23
CA ARG A 61 12.43 -1.14 7.35
C ARG A 61 11.75 -1.40 6.01
N LYS A 62 10.65 -2.14 6.01
CA LYS A 62 9.89 -2.51 4.82
C LYS A 62 8.42 -2.24 4.86
N ALA A 63 7.87 -2.11 6.05
CA ALA A 63 6.61 -1.47 6.24
C ALA A 63 6.71 -0.53 7.43
N LEU A 64 5.71 0.32 7.56
CA LEU A 64 5.49 1.09 8.76
C LEU A 64 4.00 1.26 8.96
N LEU A 65 3.62 1.34 10.22
CA LEU A 65 2.27 1.70 10.61
C LEU A 65 2.31 3.11 11.20
N VAL A 66 1.57 4.04 10.60
CA VAL A 66 1.29 5.35 11.18
C VAL A 66 -0.14 5.36 11.64
N HIS A 67 -0.40 5.76 12.87
CA HIS A 67 -1.76 6.03 13.31
C HIS A 67 -1.85 7.35 14.06
N ASN A 68 -3.03 7.96 14.01
CA ASN A 68 -3.39 9.08 14.87
C ASN A 68 -4.68 8.71 15.64
N HIS A 69 -5.49 9.70 16.01
CA HIS A 69 -6.74 9.50 16.73
C HIS A 69 -7.89 8.93 15.89
N GLU A 70 -7.79 8.99 14.57
CA GLU A 70 -8.89 8.66 13.66
C GLU A 70 -8.48 7.69 12.54
N THR A 71 -7.23 7.74 12.10
CA THR A 71 -6.77 7.00 10.92
C THR A 71 -5.57 6.11 11.25
N ILE A 72 -5.50 5.00 10.52
CA ILE A 72 -4.37 4.07 10.50
C ILE A 72 -3.89 3.96 9.05
N LEU A 73 -2.59 4.09 8.82
CA LEU A 73 -1.94 3.86 7.54
C LEU A 73 -0.91 2.75 7.71
N ILE A 74 -1.02 1.70 6.90
CA ILE A 74 -0.03 0.64 6.77
C ILE A 74 0.67 0.84 5.42
N ALA A 75 1.91 1.31 5.46
CA ALA A 75 2.65 1.72 4.27
C ALA A 75 3.84 0.78 3.99
N PHE A 76 3.82 0.12 2.84
CA PHE A 76 4.85 -0.79 2.36
C PHE A 76 5.84 -0.07 1.45
N GLN A 77 7.11 -0.08 1.83
CA GLN A 77 8.16 0.61 1.11
C GLN A 77 8.59 -0.15 -0.14
N GLY A 78 9.09 0.60 -1.12
CA GLY A 78 9.73 0.03 -2.30
C GLY A 78 11.10 -0.58 -2.03
N SER A 79 11.78 -0.90 -3.12
CA SER A 79 13.16 -1.38 -3.11
C SER A 79 14.09 -0.34 -2.53
N ALA A 80 15.12 -0.78 -1.81
CA ALA A 80 16.30 0.01 -1.52
C ALA A 80 17.43 -0.31 -2.53
N ASP A 81 18.42 0.58 -2.65
CA ASP A 81 19.47 0.48 -3.68
C ASP A 81 20.28 -0.84 -3.62
N ASP A 82 20.44 -1.41 -2.42
CA ASP A 82 21.14 -2.69 -2.19
C ASP A 82 20.26 -3.93 -2.46
N GLU A 83 18.94 -3.74 -2.53
CA GLU A 83 17.99 -4.83 -2.80
C GLU A 83 17.76 -5.06 -4.28
N ILE A 84 18.21 -4.16 -5.14
CA ILE A 84 18.31 -4.42 -6.58
C ILE A 84 19.20 -5.64 -6.84
N TYR A 85 20.21 -5.86 -5.98
CA TYR A 85 21.09 -7.03 -6.04
C TYR A 85 20.51 -8.28 -5.35
N LEU A 86 19.61 -8.13 -4.38
CA LEU A 86 18.85 -9.26 -3.81
C LEU A 86 17.66 -9.65 -4.71
N ASN A 87 17.22 -8.74 -5.58
CA ASN A 87 16.38 -9.03 -6.75
C ASN A 87 17.13 -9.76 -7.88
N LEU A 88 18.43 -10.07 -7.69
CA LEU A 88 19.16 -11.07 -8.49
C LEU A 88 18.89 -12.50 -8.05
N TRP A 89 17.66 -12.83 -7.61
CA TRP A 89 17.09 -14.18 -7.80
C TRP A 89 16.83 -14.47 -9.30
N THR A 90 17.75 -13.99 -10.13
CA THR A 90 18.02 -14.35 -11.51
C THR A 90 18.61 -15.74 -11.54
N ASP A 91 17.74 -16.73 -11.47
CA ASP A 91 17.86 -17.95 -12.28
C ASP A 91 16.50 -18.33 -12.90
N GLY A 92 15.67 -17.31 -13.17
CA GLY A 92 14.40 -17.44 -13.89
C GLY A 92 14.28 -16.52 -15.12
N LYS A 93 15.39 -15.92 -15.60
CA LYS A 93 15.34 -15.05 -16.78
C LYS A 93 15.21 -15.88 -18.07
N GLY A 94 13.99 -16.37 -18.34
CA GLY A 94 13.52 -16.61 -19.70
C GLY A 94 13.06 -15.30 -20.34
N ALA A 95 12.85 -15.29 -21.67
CA ALA A 95 12.47 -14.10 -22.44
C ALA A 95 11.15 -13.43 -21.99
N ASN A 96 10.36 -14.10 -21.14
CA ASN A 96 9.18 -13.53 -20.49
C ASN A 96 9.54 -13.17 -19.05
N TRP A 97 9.53 -11.88 -18.71
CA TRP A 97 9.77 -11.35 -17.36
C TRP A 97 8.76 -11.82 -16.29
N TRP A 98 7.77 -12.62 -16.69
CA TRP A 98 6.80 -13.35 -15.86
C TRP A 98 7.23 -14.79 -15.51
N ASN A 99 8.37 -15.26 -16.01
CA ASN A 99 8.88 -16.59 -15.68
C ASN A 99 9.54 -16.57 -14.30
N LEU A 100 8.69 -16.61 -13.27
CA LEU A 100 9.10 -16.86 -11.89
C LEU A 100 9.82 -18.23 -11.86
N PRO A 101 11.09 -18.33 -11.39
CA PRO A 101 11.85 -19.58 -11.42
C PRO A 101 11.20 -20.71 -10.60
N TYR A 102 10.29 -20.35 -9.69
CA TYR A 102 9.43 -21.28 -8.97
C TYR A 102 8.03 -20.65 -8.83
N PRO A 103 6.99 -21.17 -9.49
CA PRO A 103 5.65 -20.64 -9.31
C PRO A 103 5.20 -20.94 -7.87
N VAL A 104 5.06 -19.90 -7.07
CA VAL A 104 4.37 -20.00 -5.78
C VAL A 104 2.89 -19.71 -5.99
N TYR A 105 2.04 -20.40 -5.23
CA TYR A 105 0.60 -20.32 -5.39
C TYR A 105 -0.05 -19.82 -4.11
N GLU A 106 -0.96 -18.86 -4.25
CA GLU A 106 -1.86 -18.39 -3.21
C GLU A 106 -3.29 -18.70 -3.66
N SER A 107 -4.00 -19.55 -2.91
CA SER A 107 -5.35 -20.00 -3.25
C SER A 107 -5.48 -20.52 -4.69
N GLY A 108 -4.46 -21.23 -5.19
CA GLY A 108 -4.44 -21.82 -6.54
C GLY A 108 -4.00 -20.88 -7.67
N ASN A 109 -3.69 -19.61 -7.39
CA ASN A 109 -3.23 -18.64 -8.38
C ASN A 109 -1.75 -18.31 -8.19
N ARG A 110 -1.02 -18.02 -9.28
CA ARG A 110 0.41 -17.71 -9.18
C ARG A 110 0.60 -16.31 -8.61
N VAL A 111 1.51 -16.20 -7.64
CA VAL A 111 1.91 -14.92 -7.04
C VAL A 111 3.42 -14.74 -7.12
N HIS A 112 3.87 -13.50 -6.98
CA HIS A 112 5.28 -13.16 -6.99
C HIS A 112 5.94 -13.60 -5.68
N SER A 113 6.80 -14.62 -5.72
CA SER A 113 7.42 -15.22 -4.52
C SER A 113 8.09 -14.21 -3.60
N PHE A 114 8.89 -13.29 -4.16
CA PHE A 114 9.54 -12.25 -3.37
C PHE A 114 8.55 -11.38 -2.57
N TYR A 115 7.42 -10.99 -3.17
CA TYR A 115 6.43 -10.17 -2.46
C TYR A 115 5.70 -10.99 -1.39
N LEU A 116 5.46 -12.28 -1.67
CA LEU A 116 4.86 -13.20 -0.72
C LEU A 116 5.77 -13.43 0.50
N ASP A 117 7.06 -13.64 0.27
CA ASP A 117 8.06 -13.83 1.33
C ASP A 117 8.22 -12.57 2.18
N MET A 118 8.27 -11.39 1.54
CA MET A 118 8.28 -10.11 2.25
C MET A 118 7.02 -9.93 3.11
N TRP A 119 5.85 -10.24 2.57
CA TRP A 119 4.60 -10.15 3.32
C TRP A 119 4.60 -11.12 4.50
N ASN A 120 4.92 -12.40 4.26
CA ASN A 120 4.96 -13.42 5.30
C ASN A 120 5.97 -13.09 6.41
N GLY A 121 7.12 -12.50 6.07
CA GLY A 121 8.12 -12.04 7.04
C GLY A 121 7.63 -10.89 7.94
N MET A 122 6.68 -10.07 7.48
CA MET A 122 6.13 -8.93 8.23
C MET A 122 4.76 -9.17 8.84
N LYS A 123 4.01 -10.18 8.37
CA LYS A 123 2.58 -10.40 8.64
C LYS A 123 2.25 -10.31 10.13
N THR A 124 2.95 -11.05 10.97
CA THR A 124 2.73 -11.05 12.42
C THR A 124 3.00 -9.69 13.05
N ALA A 125 4.07 -9.00 12.63
CA ALA A 125 4.41 -7.67 13.15
C ALA A 125 3.38 -6.61 12.71
N VAL A 126 2.86 -6.69 11.48
CA VAL A 126 1.78 -5.81 10.99
C VAL A 126 0.51 -6.02 11.81
N PHE A 127 0.11 -7.26 12.06
CA PHE A 127 -1.08 -7.54 12.87
C PHE A 127 -0.91 -7.10 14.33
N SER A 128 0.26 -7.30 14.92
CA SER A 128 0.56 -6.79 16.26
C SER A 128 0.47 -5.27 16.31
N ALA A 129 1.14 -4.57 15.40
CA ALA A 129 1.14 -3.11 15.35
C ALA A 129 -0.28 -2.54 15.11
N LEU A 130 -1.09 -3.21 14.29
CA LEU A 130 -2.49 -2.85 14.07
C LEU A 130 -3.31 -3.02 15.35
N GLY A 131 -3.11 -4.12 16.08
CA GLY A 131 -3.73 -4.35 17.38
C GLY A 131 -3.35 -3.29 18.41
N ASP A 132 -2.07 -2.94 18.49
CA ASP A 132 -1.56 -1.91 19.41
C ASP A 132 -2.13 -0.52 19.08
N ALA A 133 -2.23 -0.18 17.78
CA ALA A 133 -2.83 1.07 17.33
C ALA A 133 -4.32 1.16 17.71
N ILE A 134 -5.08 0.09 17.49
CA ILE A 134 -6.51 0.03 17.84
C ILE A 134 -6.71 0.05 19.36
N ALA A 135 -5.87 -0.67 20.12
CA ALA A 135 -5.90 -0.64 21.58
C ALA A 135 -5.61 0.77 22.11
N THR A 136 -4.64 1.47 21.52
CA THR A 136 -4.31 2.86 21.84
C THR A 136 -5.50 3.78 21.56
N MET A 137 -6.13 3.68 20.39
CA MET A 137 -7.35 4.45 20.08
C MET A 137 -8.46 4.18 21.09
N ARG A 138 -8.68 2.90 21.46
CA ARG A 138 -9.71 2.50 22.42
C ARG A 138 -9.46 3.06 23.82
N ASN A 139 -8.21 3.10 24.28
CA ASN A 139 -7.83 3.71 25.57
C ASN A 139 -8.19 5.21 25.64
N HIS A 140 -8.35 5.85 24.48
CA HIS A 140 -8.79 7.22 24.33
C HIS A 140 -10.28 7.35 23.93
N ASN A 141 -11.07 6.28 24.06
CA ASN A 141 -12.48 6.20 23.65
C ASN A 141 -12.71 6.52 22.17
N MET A 142 -11.77 6.13 21.31
CA MET A 142 -11.84 6.30 19.86
C MET A 142 -11.79 4.95 19.14
N VAL A 143 -12.24 4.95 17.89
CA VAL A 143 -12.20 3.80 16.98
C VAL A 143 -11.67 4.25 15.61
N PRO A 144 -11.08 3.34 14.82
CA PRO A 144 -10.64 3.67 13.47
C PRO A 144 -11.79 4.18 12.62
N LYS A 145 -11.62 5.37 12.03
CA LYS A 145 -12.50 5.91 10.98
C LYS A 145 -12.00 5.54 9.59
N LYS A 146 -10.69 5.32 9.44
CA LYS A 146 -10.04 4.94 8.18
C LYS A 146 -8.84 4.04 8.42
N VAL A 147 -8.70 3.00 7.60
CA VAL A 147 -7.51 2.15 7.50
C VAL A 147 -7.03 2.18 6.05
N THR A 148 -5.91 2.84 5.79
CA THR A 148 -5.31 2.91 4.47
C THR A 148 -4.16 1.91 4.38
N ILE A 149 -4.21 1.04 3.39
CA ILE A 149 -3.13 0.11 3.04
C ILE A 149 -2.47 0.71 1.81
N ALA A 150 -1.17 1.01 1.88
CA ALA A 150 -0.47 1.71 0.81
C ALA A 150 0.84 1.03 0.44
N GLY A 151 1.23 1.06 -0.84
CA GLY A 151 2.51 0.51 -1.27
C GLY A 151 3.14 1.24 -2.44
N TYR A 152 4.47 1.43 -2.40
CA TYR A 152 5.24 2.03 -3.50
C TYR A 152 6.13 0.99 -4.19
N SER A 153 6.16 0.96 -5.53
CA SER A 153 7.01 0.07 -6.33
C SER A 153 6.83 -1.40 -5.90
N MET A 154 7.89 -2.08 -5.48
CA MET A 154 7.81 -3.44 -4.90
C MET A 154 6.87 -3.52 -3.70
N GLY A 155 6.83 -2.47 -2.86
CA GLY A 155 5.90 -2.37 -1.75
C GLY A 155 4.44 -2.35 -2.19
N GLY A 156 4.12 -1.87 -3.40
CA GLY A 156 2.79 -1.99 -4.00
C GLY A 156 2.43 -3.44 -4.35
N GLY A 157 3.43 -4.24 -4.73
CA GLY A 157 3.27 -5.69 -4.92
C GLY A 157 3.01 -6.40 -3.59
N VAL A 158 3.78 -6.07 -2.55
CA VAL A 158 3.60 -6.60 -1.19
C VAL A 158 2.23 -6.20 -0.61
N SER A 159 1.84 -4.93 -0.72
CA SER A 159 0.55 -4.44 -0.21
C SER A 159 -0.63 -5.12 -0.89
N THR A 160 -0.49 -5.46 -2.17
CA THR A 160 -1.49 -6.22 -2.94
C THR A 160 -1.70 -7.62 -2.37
N LEU A 161 -0.62 -8.33 -2.01
CA LEU A 161 -0.74 -9.64 -1.36
C LEU A 161 -1.23 -9.53 0.08
N ALA A 162 -0.83 -8.47 0.78
CA ALA A 162 -1.21 -8.23 2.18
C ALA A 162 -2.69 -7.82 2.33
N PHE A 163 -3.29 -7.21 1.31
CA PHE A 163 -4.59 -6.56 1.40
C PHE A 163 -5.69 -7.48 1.94
N THR A 164 -5.84 -8.66 1.33
CA THR A 164 -6.85 -9.65 1.73
C THR A 164 -6.63 -10.13 3.17
N ASP A 165 -5.38 -10.45 3.52
CA ASP A 165 -5.03 -10.91 4.87
C ASP A 165 -5.32 -9.87 5.95
N ILE A 166 -5.05 -8.59 5.67
CA ILE A 166 -5.34 -7.48 6.60
C ILE A 166 -6.86 -7.31 6.78
N ILE A 167 -7.64 -7.41 5.71
CA ILE A 167 -9.11 -7.36 5.80
C ILE A 167 -9.63 -8.52 6.64
N GLU A 168 -9.23 -9.75 6.32
CA GLU A 168 -9.69 -10.93 7.05
C GLU A 168 -9.26 -10.87 8.52
N HIS A 169 -8.06 -10.35 8.81
CA HIS A 169 -7.64 -10.10 10.18
C HIS A 169 -8.58 -9.12 10.90
N ILE A 170 -8.92 -7.98 10.29
CA ILE A 170 -9.87 -7.01 10.87
C ILE A 170 -11.24 -7.67 11.09
N ARG A 171 -11.73 -8.44 10.11
CA ARG A 171 -13.02 -9.13 10.17
C ARG A 171 -13.07 -10.18 11.27
N HIS A 172 -12.01 -10.95 11.44
CA HIS A 172 -11.90 -12.00 12.45
C HIS A 172 -11.71 -11.44 13.87
N ILE A 173 -10.91 -10.39 14.03
CA ILE A 173 -10.59 -9.88 15.37
C ILE A 173 -11.62 -8.86 15.84
N TYR A 174 -12.08 -7.96 14.97
CA TYR A 174 -12.95 -6.84 15.34
C TYR A 174 -14.31 -6.87 14.65
N GLY A 175 -14.43 -7.50 13.48
CA GLY A 175 -15.62 -7.43 12.66
C GLY A 175 -16.65 -8.53 12.92
N SER A 176 -17.40 -8.85 11.87
CA SER A 176 -18.55 -9.77 11.88
C SER A 176 -18.22 -11.20 12.31
N GLN A 177 -16.96 -11.61 12.21
CA GLN A 177 -16.47 -12.94 12.56
C GLN A 177 -15.83 -12.99 13.96
N SER A 178 -15.77 -11.85 14.65
CA SER A 178 -15.27 -11.78 16.02
C SER A 178 -16.28 -12.33 17.03
N SER A 179 -15.78 -12.85 18.15
CA SER A 179 -16.62 -13.19 19.30
C SER A 179 -17.20 -11.96 20.01
N SER A 180 -16.62 -10.78 19.78
CA SER A 180 -17.12 -9.49 20.28
C SER A 180 -17.08 -8.43 19.17
N PRO A 181 -17.97 -8.53 18.16
CA PRO A 181 -17.98 -7.64 17.01
C PRO A 181 -18.06 -6.17 17.41
N GLN A 182 -17.34 -5.34 16.68
CA GLN A 182 -17.34 -3.90 16.78
C GLN A 182 -18.07 -3.32 15.58
N ASP A 183 -19.01 -2.40 15.81
CA ASP A 183 -19.84 -1.83 14.75
C ASP A 183 -19.01 -1.18 13.62
N TRP A 184 -17.90 -0.55 13.99
CA TRP A 184 -16.99 0.12 13.05
C TRP A 184 -16.23 -0.83 12.12
N ALA A 185 -16.15 -2.12 12.46
CA ALA A 185 -15.47 -3.17 11.68
C ALA A 185 -16.46 -4.16 11.04
N SER A 186 -17.76 -3.85 11.06
CA SER A 186 -18.80 -4.69 10.48
C SER A 186 -18.65 -4.82 8.96
N ASP A 187 -19.14 -5.92 8.39
CA ASP A 187 -19.01 -6.22 6.95
C ASP A 187 -19.62 -5.12 6.04
N SER A 188 -20.61 -4.37 6.52
CA SER A 188 -21.24 -3.24 5.81
C SER A 188 -20.45 -1.93 5.88
N THR A 189 -19.46 -1.83 6.78
CA THR A 189 -18.62 -0.62 6.96
C THR A 189 -17.23 -0.78 6.36
N LEU A 190 -16.81 -2.00 6.02
CA LEU A 190 -15.46 -2.27 5.49
C LEU A 190 -15.13 -1.44 4.24
N GLY A 191 -16.06 -1.28 3.30
CA GLY A 191 -15.84 -0.54 2.05
C GLY A 191 -15.50 0.94 2.24
N SER A 192 -16.07 1.58 3.28
CA SER A 192 -15.73 2.97 3.63
C SER A 192 -14.53 3.05 4.57
N LEU A 193 -14.38 2.08 5.47
CA LEU A 193 -13.28 1.99 6.43
C LEU A 193 -11.93 1.78 5.75
N ILE A 194 -11.84 0.84 4.81
CA ILE A 194 -10.57 0.37 4.26
C ILE A 194 -10.34 0.91 2.84
N GLN A 195 -9.13 1.39 2.59
CA GLN A 195 -8.70 1.84 1.26
C GLN A 195 -7.37 1.20 0.88
N HIS A 196 -7.21 0.80 -0.39
CA HIS A 196 -5.95 0.31 -0.91
C HIS A 196 -5.37 1.28 -1.94
N LEU A 197 -4.15 1.77 -1.69
CA LEU A 197 -3.43 2.71 -2.54
C LEU A 197 -2.13 2.08 -3.02
N THR A 198 -1.87 2.11 -4.32
CA THR A 198 -0.61 1.63 -4.88
C THR A 198 0.01 2.69 -5.79
N PHE A 199 1.33 2.87 -5.66
CA PHE A 199 2.09 3.91 -6.35
C PHE A 199 3.23 3.25 -7.14
N ALA A 200 3.27 3.44 -8.46
CA ALA A 200 4.21 2.78 -9.37
C ALA A 200 4.33 1.26 -9.14
N SER A 201 3.23 0.62 -8.78
CA SER A 201 3.21 -0.79 -8.37
C SER A 201 3.47 -1.73 -9.55
N ARG A 202 4.09 -2.87 -9.25
CA ARG A 202 4.26 -3.99 -10.18
C ARG A 202 3.28 -5.11 -9.85
N GLY A 203 2.88 -5.87 -10.86
CA GLY A 203 1.92 -6.96 -10.70
C GLY A 203 2.38 -7.97 -9.64
N ALA A 204 1.51 -8.25 -8.68
CA ALA A 204 1.80 -9.15 -7.56
C ALA A 204 1.43 -10.61 -7.81
N GLY A 205 0.62 -10.88 -8.84
CA GLY A 205 0.20 -12.21 -9.23
C GLY A 205 -0.32 -12.24 -10.66
N ASP A 206 -0.72 -13.43 -11.09
CA ASP A 206 -1.30 -13.65 -12.40
C ASP A 206 -2.72 -13.05 -12.54
N GLN A 207 -3.29 -13.20 -13.74
CA GLN A 207 -4.63 -12.71 -14.03
C GLN A 207 -5.71 -13.36 -13.15
N GLY A 208 -5.53 -14.61 -12.73
CA GLY A 208 -6.47 -15.32 -11.86
C GLY A 208 -6.50 -14.69 -10.47
N TYR A 209 -5.32 -14.44 -9.89
CA TYR A 209 -5.19 -13.74 -8.61
C TYR A 209 -5.82 -12.35 -8.66
N LEU A 210 -5.51 -11.57 -9.70
CA LEU A 210 -6.06 -10.22 -9.86
C LEU A 210 -7.58 -10.23 -10.05
N THR A 211 -8.14 -11.27 -10.68
CA THR A 211 -9.59 -11.42 -10.85
C THR A 211 -10.27 -11.61 -9.49
N LEU A 212 -9.77 -12.52 -8.64
CA LEU A 212 -10.31 -12.72 -7.29
C LEU A 212 -10.19 -11.46 -6.43
N LEU A 213 -9.07 -10.74 -6.55
CA LEU A 213 -8.87 -9.49 -5.84
C LEU A 213 -9.86 -8.40 -6.29
N ASN A 214 -10.15 -8.32 -7.58
CA ASN A 214 -11.16 -7.40 -8.12
C ASN A 214 -12.57 -7.77 -7.64
N GLU A 215 -12.92 -9.05 -7.62
CA GLU A 215 -14.19 -9.52 -7.04
C GLU A 215 -14.31 -9.16 -5.56
N LEU A 216 -13.22 -9.21 -4.81
CA LEU A 216 -13.19 -8.76 -3.41
C LEU A 216 -13.46 -7.26 -3.31
N TYR A 217 -12.81 -6.44 -4.15
CA TYR A 217 -13.06 -5.00 -4.16
C TYR A 217 -14.53 -4.68 -4.47
N GLU A 218 -15.09 -5.31 -5.48
CA GLU A 218 -16.48 -5.10 -5.90
C GLU A 218 -17.49 -5.56 -4.84
N ARG A 219 -17.30 -6.77 -4.28
CA ARG A 219 -18.23 -7.36 -3.30
C ARG A 219 -18.35 -6.54 -2.01
N ARG A 220 -17.29 -5.81 -1.66
CA ARG A 220 -17.17 -5.09 -0.39
C ARG A 220 -17.15 -3.57 -0.57
N ASP A 221 -17.42 -3.07 -1.77
CA ASP A 221 -17.32 -1.65 -2.13
C ASP A 221 -15.98 -1.01 -1.72
N PHE A 222 -14.88 -1.77 -1.75
CA PHE A 222 -13.56 -1.23 -1.45
C PHE A 222 -13.06 -0.36 -2.60
N VAL A 223 -12.32 0.68 -2.26
CA VAL A 223 -11.67 1.55 -3.23
C VAL A 223 -10.19 1.15 -3.37
N LEU A 224 -9.85 0.52 -4.50
CA LEU A 224 -8.47 0.46 -4.98
C LEU A 224 -8.13 1.77 -5.72
N ARG A 225 -6.91 2.27 -5.55
CA ARG A 225 -6.34 3.29 -6.43
C ARG A 225 -4.91 2.91 -6.78
N THR A 226 -4.64 2.80 -8.08
CA THR A 226 -3.29 2.65 -8.60
C THR A 226 -2.86 3.99 -9.17
N ILE A 227 -1.59 4.37 -9.03
CA ILE A 227 -1.03 5.61 -9.54
C ILE A 227 0.26 5.26 -10.26
N PHE A 228 0.30 5.42 -11.59
CA PHE A 228 1.46 5.06 -12.42
C PHE A 228 2.36 6.27 -12.71
N HIS A 229 3.64 6.00 -12.97
CA HIS A 229 4.62 6.99 -13.41
C HIS A 229 4.76 6.93 -14.94
N ALA A 230 3.94 7.69 -15.67
CA ALA A 230 4.07 7.89 -17.13
C ALA A 230 3.28 9.11 -17.66
N GLY A 231 3.14 10.18 -16.88
CA GLY A 231 2.38 11.38 -17.31
C GLY A 231 0.86 11.24 -17.25
N GLU A 232 0.35 10.05 -16.90
CA GLU A 232 -1.07 9.77 -16.68
C GLU A 232 -1.26 9.08 -15.31
N VAL A 233 -2.08 9.68 -14.46
CA VAL A 233 -2.52 9.04 -13.21
C VAL A 233 -3.72 8.15 -13.55
N ILE A 234 -3.49 6.85 -13.67
CA ILE A 234 -4.56 5.89 -13.95
C ILE A 234 -5.12 5.35 -12.64
N VAL A 235 -6.18 5.96 -12.14
CA VAL A 235 -6.93 5.44 -10.99
C VAL A 235 -7.81 4.28 -11.45
N ILE A 236 -7.68 3.14 -10.79
CA ILE A 236 -8.56 1.99 -10.98
C ILE A 236 -9.46 1.88 -9.75
N SER A 237 -10.51 2.71 -9.70
CA SER A 237 -11.58 2.52 -8.71
C SER A 237 -12.54 1.46 -9.23
N CYS A 238 -12.94 0.48 -8.42
CA CYS A 238 -14.03 -0.42 -8.79
C CYS A 238 -15.37 0.32 -8.64
N ARG A 239 -15.71 1.18 -9.63
CA ARG A 239 -17.07 1.69 -9.92
C ARG A 239 -17.09 2.46 -11.26
N THR A 240 -17.42 1.77 -12.35
CA THR A 240 -18.06 2.30 -13.57
C THR A 240 -17.49 3.55 -14.29
N ARG A 241 -16.94 3.32 -15.50
CA ARG A 241 -16.78 4.19 -16.72
C ARG A 241 -16.51 5.71 -16.54
N LEU A 242 -15.30 6.18 -16.89
CA LEU A 242 -14.98 7.28 -17.86
C LEU A 242 -13.50 7.72 -17.73
N LEU A 243 -13.00 8.55 -18.66
CA LEU A 243 -11.60 8.94 -18.88
C LEU A 243 -11.46 10.48 -18.83
N ILE A 244 -10.68 11.07 -17.90
CA ILE A 244 -10.42 12.55 -17.84
C ILE A 244 -8.98 12.88 -17.35
N SER A 245 -8.48 14.00 -17.89
CA SER A 245 -7.21 14.73 -17.64
C SER A 245 -7.19 15.51 -16.31
N LEU A 246 -6.05 15.48 -15.59
CA LEU A 246 -5.85 16.15 -14.30
C LEU A 246 -5.32 17.58 -14.42
N GLU A 247 -5.52 18.38 -13.36
CA GLU A 247 -4.80 19.65 -13.14
C GLU A 247 -3.29 19.46 -13.19
N LEU A 248 -2.66 20.16 -14.14
CA LEU A 248 -1.23 20.08 -14.47
C LEU A 248 -0.29 20.28 -13.28
N ASP A 249 -0.64 21.12 -12.31
CA ASP A 249 0.27 21.48 -11.21
C ASP A 249 0.41 20.38 -10.14
N LEU A 250 -0.64 19.59 -9.91
CA LEU A 250 -0.60 18.51 -8.93
C LEU A 250 -0.01 17.23 -9.51
N VAL A 251 -0.26 16.94 -10.79
CA VAL A 251 0.48 15.92 -11.53
C VAL A 251 1.95 16.31 -11.58
N ARG A 252 2.30 17.57 -11.84
CA ARG A 252 3.69 18.03 -11.75
C ARG A 252 4.28 17.89 -10.35
N TRP A 253 3.49 18.07 -9.29
CA TRP A 253 3.96 17.85 -7.92
C TRP A 253 4.21 16.37 -7.65
N VAL A 254 3.25 15.48 -7.92
CA VAL A 254 3.42 14.01 -7.73
C VAL A 254 4.48 13.45 -8.67
N MET A 255 4.54 13.89 -9.93
CA MET A 255 5.53 13.46 -10.91
C MET A 255 6.92 14.02 -10.57
N GLY A 256 7.05 15.30 -10.20
CA GLY A 256 8.32 15.88 -9.73
C GLY A 256 8.80 15.26 -8.42
N PHE A 257 7.86 14.87 -7.55
CA PHE A 257 8.10 14.09 -6.34
C PHE A 257 8.59 12.67 -6.66
N MET A 258 7.96 11.98 -7.62
CA MET A 258 8.41 10.66 -8.09
C MET A 258 9.73 10.71 -8.85
N ASP A 259 10.01 11.79 -9.60
CA ASP A 259 11.29 12.02 -10.27
C ASP A 259 12.42 12.31 -9.27
N THR A 260 12.12 12.98 -8.15
CA THR A 260 13.08 13.16 -7.04
C THR A 260 13.42 11.82 -6.36
N ILE A 261 12.44 10.93 -6.22
CA ILE A 261 12.66 9.55 -5.75
C ILE A 261 13.48 8.74 -6.77
N LYS A 262 13.24 8.94 -8.07
CA LYS A 262 13.93 8.25 -9.17
C LYS A 262 15.40 8.68 -9.33
N LEU A 263 15.69 9.98 -9.22
CA LEU A 263 17.04 10.54 -9.32
C LEU A 263 17.98 10.05 -8.21
N ARG A 264 17.42 9.70 -7.05
CA ARG A 264 18.20 9.16 -5.92
C ARG A 264 18.34 7.64 -5.91
N SER A 265 17.44 6.91 -6.56
CA SER A 265 17.46 5.44 -6.65
C SER A 265 18.25 4.88 -7.86
N GLY A 266 19.07 5.73 -8.51
CA GLY A 266 20.00 5.29 -9.55
C GLY A 266 19.36 4.77 -10.85
N TRP A 267 18.10 5.10 -11.12
CA TRP A 267 17.42 4.65 -12.35
C TRP A 267 17.90 5.45 -13.57
N LEU A 268 18.81 4.87 -14.34
CA LEU A 268 19.08 5.28 -15.72
C LEU A 268 17.78 5.20 -16.55
N SER A 269 17.51 6.26 -17.29
CA SER A 269 16.47 6.31 -18.32
C SER A 269 16.69 5.19 -19.33
N MET A 270 15.90 4.12 -19.24
CA MET A 270 15.70 3.23 -20.38
C MET A 270 14.55 3.80 -21.19
N ASP A 271 14.89 4.51 -22.27
CA ASP A 271 13.97 4.92 -23.31
C ASP A 271 13.32 3.68 -23.92
N TRP A 272 12.00 3.52 -23.75
CA TRP A 272 11.19 2.61 -24.56
C TRP A 272 9.78 3.18 -24.79
N ILE A 273 9.62 3.90 -25.91
CA ILE A 273 8.44 3.79 -26.79
C ILE A 273 8.94 3.77 -28.25
N LYS A 274 8.96 2.59 -28.83
CA LYS A 274 8.30 2.29 -30.11
C LYS A 274 7.55 0.97 -29.94
#